data_AF-A0A7J6SRL0-F1
#
_entry.id   AF-A0A7J6SRL0-F1
#
_cell.length_a   1.000
_cell.length_b   1.000
_cell.length_c   1.000
_cell.angle_alpha   90.00
_cell.angle_beta   90.00
_cell.angle_gamma   90.00
#
_symmetry.space_group_name_H-M   'P 1'
#
loop_
_entity.id
_entity.type
_entity.pdbx_description
1 polymer ?
#
loop_
_entity_poly.entity_id
_entity_poly.type
_entity_poly.pdbx_seq_one_letter_code
_entity_poly.pdbx_strand_id
1 'polypeptide(L)'
;PVYMSEVVPTRLRGLLGTFTQTMLATGIFLVYAIGMLTRTSAGSPDPLATASTFCNWRLLAFICLIPPGLLFCLMFFAVESPRWLATRGRTDEARAVLLRIRSGPDYMSTEMMALGRGVNSDTISEAVNIINRIKILVSCKKQIVIAIGLNAMTQLTGVNALVFYQTTIFLLAGLEYADALALTVQLSTVLSNLAASFLIDRVRRRLLIITSST
;
A
#
# COMPACT_ATOMS: atom_id res chain seq x y z
N PRO A 1 1.36 -3.21 -5.79
CA PRO A 1 1.94 -2.11 -6.62
C PRO A 1 2.16 -2.50 -8.09
N VAL A 2 2.79 -3.65 -8.40
CA VAL A 2 3.04 -4.08 -9.80
C VAL A 2 1.76 -4.56 -10.48
N TYR A 3 1.04 -5.50 -9.88
CA TYR A 3 -0.25 -5.99 -10.40
C TYR A 3 -1.26 -4.86 -10.64
N MET A 4 -1.40 -3.95 -9.65
CA MET A 4 -2.25 -2.76 -9.81
C MET A 4 -1.74 -1.83 -10.93
N SER A 5 -0.44 -1.63 -11.08
CA SER A 5 0.07 -0.77 -12.16
C SER A 5 -0.19 -1.34 -13.56
N GLU A 6 -0.34 -2.66 -13.67
CA GLU A 6 -0.56 -3.37 -14.94
C GLU A 6 -2.04 -3.51 -15.29
N VAL A 7 -2.89 -3.76 -14.29
CA VAL A 7 -4.33 -3.97 -14.48
C VAL A 7 -5.11 -2.65 -14.53
N VAL A 8 -4.59 -1.59 -13.92
CA VAL A 8 -5.35 -0.35 -13.72
C VAL A 8 -5.15 0.64 -14.89
N PRO A 9 -6.25 1.20 -15.45
CA PRO A 9 -6.21 2.26 -16.44
C PRO A 9 -5.33 3.43 -15.98
N THR A 10 -4.55 4.02 -16.89
CA THR A 10 -3.68 5.18 -16.60
C THR A 10 -4.37 6.34 -15.88
N ARG A 11 -5.69 6.51 -16.10
CA ARG A 11 -6.52 7.51 -15.40
C ARG A 11 -6.78 7.20 -13.92
N LEU A 12 -6.85 5.92 -13.54
CA LEU A 12 -7.18 5.48 -12.17
C LEU A 12 -5.96 5.09 -11.33
N ARG A 13 -4.76 5.07 -11.92
CA ARG A 13 -3.53 4.67 -11.21
C ARG A 13 -3.19 5.56 -10.00
N GLY A 14 -3.51 6.85 -10.07
CA GLY A 14 -3.32 7.79 -8.95
C GLY A 14 -4.23 7.42 -7.78
N LEU A 15 -5.54 7.31 -8.06
CA LEU A 15 -6.58 6.90 -7.13
C LEU A 15 -6.26 5.54 -6.47
N LEU A 16 -5.94 4.50 -7.26
CA LEU A 16 -5.62 3.18 -6.70
C LEU A 16 -4.34 3.18 -5.87
N GLY A 17 -3.37 4.05 -6.20
CA GLY A 17 -2.19 4.25 -5.36
C GLY A 17 -2.55 4.81 -3.99
N THR A 18 -3.36 5.87 -3.93
CA THR A 18 -3.75 6.50 -2.66
C THR A 18 -4.75 5.66 -1.85
N PHE A 19 -5.58 4.84 -2.51
CA PHE A 19 -6.42 3.85 -1.84
C PHE A 19 -5.60 2.85 -1.02
N THR A 20 -4.47 2.37 -1.55
CA THR A 20 -3.62 1.41 -0.80
C THR A 20 -3.06 2.03 0.48
N GLN A 21 -2.68 3.31 0.42
CA GLN A 21 -2.17 4.04 1.58
C GLN A 21 -3.27 4.34 2.60
N THR A 22 -4.46 4.68 2.14
CA THR A 22 -5.64 4.88 3.00
C THR A 22 -6.05 3.57 3.68
N MET A 23 -6.02 2.45 2.97
CA MET A 23 -6.31 1.12 3.52
C MET A 23 -5.29 0.71 4.58
N LEU A 24 -4.00 1.01 4.38
CA LEU A 24 -2.95 0.79 5.37
C LEU A 24 -3.23 1.61 6.65
N ALA A 25 -3.50 2.90 6.53
CA ALA A 25 -3.80 3.77 7.68
C ALA A 25 -5.06 3.31 8.42
N THR A 26 -6.10 2.90 7.68
CA THR A 26 -7.34 2.36 8.26
C THR A 26 -7.08 1.06 9.02
N GLY A 27 -6.22 0.19 8.50
CA GLY A 27 -5.80 -1.03 9.20
C GLY A 27 -5.11 -0.74 10.53
N ILE A 28 -4.18 0.22 10.55
CA ILE A 28 -3.50 0.65 11.78
C ILE A 28 -4.53 1.22 12.78
N PHE A 29 -5.45 2.06 12.32
CA PHE A 29 -6.52 2.59 13.15
C PHE A 29 -7.40 1.48 13.76
N LEU A 30 -7.81 0.49 12.96
CA LEU A 30 -8.61 -0.65 13.44
C LEU A 30 -7.88 -1.46 14.50
N VAL A 31 -6.58 -1.72 14.31
CA VAL A 31 -5.77 -2.44 15.31
C VAL A 31 -5.72 -1.66 16.62
N TYR A 32 -5.55 -0.34 16.57
CA TYR A 32 -5.60 0.53 17.75
C TYR A 32 -6.99 0.50 18.44
N ALA A 33 -8.08 0.56 17.66
CA ALA A 33 -9.44 0.50 18.18
C ALA A 33 -9.74 -0.85 18.86
N ILE A 34 -9.38 -1.97 18.20
CA ILE A 34 -9.58 -3.32 18.74
C ILE A 34 -8.69 -3.54 19.96
N GLY A 35 -7.44 -3.05 19.94
CA GLY A 35 -6.53 -3.12 21.08
C GLY A 35 -7.09 -2.41 22.32
N MET A 36 -7.78 -1.28 22.12
CA MET A 36 -8.50 -0.58 23.21
C MET A 36 -9.73 -1.35 23.69
N LEU A 37 -10.55 -1.89 22.77
CA LEU A 37 -11.78 -2.64 23.10
C LEU A 37 -11.51 -3.97 23.79
N THR A 38 -10.41 -4.64 23.45
CA THR A 38 -10.02 -5.95 24.00
C THR A 38 -9.15 -5.84 25.26
N ARG A 39 -9.00 -4.63 25.79
CA ARG A 39 -8.32 -4.34 27.05
C ARG A 39 -9.22 -4.74 28.21
N THR A 40 -9.08 -5.99 28.65
CA THR A 40 -9.80 -6.50 29.81
C THR A 40 -9.14 -5.98 31.10
N SER A 41 -9.93 -5.32 31.94
CA SER A 41 -9.59 -4.96 33.33
C SER A 41 -9.68 -6.14 34.31
N ALA A 42 -9.93 -7.36 33.82
CA ALA A 42 -10.11 -8.56 34.62
C ALA A 42 -8.85 -9.46 34.57
N GLY A 43 -8.35 -9.80 35.76
CA GLY A 43 -7.08 -10.50 36.00
C GLY A 43 -6.82 -11.73 35.13
N SER A 44 -5.59 -11.76 34.59
CA SER A 44 -4.98 -12.88 33.86
C SER A 44 -4.02 -13.65 34.80
N PRO A 45 -3.72 -14.94 34.56
CA PRO A 45 -2.90 -15.79 35.44
C PRO A 45 -1.39 -15.47 35.45
N ASP A 46 -0.96 -14.35 34.86
CA ASP A 46 0.45 -13.98 34.75
C ASP A 46 0.92 -13.21 36.00
N PRO A 47 1.90 -13.73 36.77
CA PRO A 47 2.34 -13.13 38.03
C PRO A 47 3.12 -11.80 37.89
N LEU A 48 3.31 -11.31 36.66
CA LEU A 48 3.99 -10.05 36.33
C LEU A 48 3.07 -9.04 35.60
N ALA A 49 1.79 -9.38 35.40
CA ALA A 49 0.86 -8.55 34.62
C ALA A 49 0.08 -7.57 35.50
N THR A 50 0.39 -6.29 35.40
CA THR A 50 -0.41 -5.22 36.01
C THR A 50 -1.75 -5.09 35.29
N ALA A 51 -2.85 -5.14 36.05
CA ALA A 51 -4.25 -5.23 35.61
C ALA A 51 -4.75 -4.09 34.69
N SER A 52 -3.93 -3.08 34.40
CA SER A 52 -4.31 -1.94 33.58
C SER A 52 -3.88 -2.02 32.12
N THR A 53 -3.03 -2.97 31.67
CA THR A 53 -2.37 -2.88 30.35
C THR A 53 -2.39 -4.16 29.49
N PHE A 54 -3.04 -5.24 29.92
CA PHE A 54 -2.97 -6.50 29.16
C PHE A 54 -4.07 -6.60 28.09
N CYS A 55 -3.67 -6.41 26.82
CA CYS A 55 -4.48 -6.76 25.65
C CYS A 55 -4.38 -8.27 25.39
N ASN A 56 -5.48 -8.95 25.07
CA ASN A 56 -5.45 -10.36 24.66
C ASN A 56 -4.85 -10.47 23.25
N TRP A 57 -3.52 -10.50 23.17
CA TRP A 57 -2.75 -10.47 21.92
C TRP A 57 -3.11 -11.62 20.97
N ARG A 58 -3.54 -12.77 21.51
CA ARG A 58 -3.96 -13.93 20.72
C ARG A 58 -5.24 -13.61 19.94
N LEU A 59 -6.23 -13.04 20.61
CA LEU A 59 -7.48 -12.63 19.98
C LEU A 59 -7.25 -11.52 18.96
N LEU A 60 -6.38 -10.55 19.28
CA LEU A 60 -5.96 -9.51 18.33
C LEU A 60 -5.29 -10.12 17.08
N ALA A 61 -4.40 -11.09 17.27
CA ALA A 61 -3.73 -11.79 16.17
C ALA A 61 -4.72 -12.56 15.28
N PHE A 62 -5.72 -13.24 15.87
CA PHE A 62 -6.77 -13.91 15.11
C PHE A 62 -7.63 -12.93 14.31
N ILE A 63 -7.98 -11.77 14.86
CA ILE A 63 -8.74 -10.75 14.12
C ILE A 63 -7.90 -10.17 12.97
N CYS A 64 -6.61 -9.89 13.22
CA CYS A 64 -5.68 -9.43 12.18
C CYS A 64 -5.46 -10.46 11.06
N LEU A 65 -5.75 -11.74 11.30
CA LEU A 65 -5.66 -12.79 10.29
C LEU A 65 -6.85 -12.79 9.31
N ILE A 66 -7.97 -12.17 9.67
CA ILE A 66 -9.19 -12.16 8.84
C ILE A 66 -8.96 -11.46 7.48
N PRO A 67 -8.43 -10.22 7.39
CA PRO A 67 -8.24 -9.55 6.11
C PRO A 67 -7.24 -10.26 5.17
N PRO A 68 -6.05 -10.72 5.64
CA PRO A 68 -5.14 -11.52 4.81
C PRO A 68 -5.74 -12.85 4.38
N GLY A 69 -6.47 -13.53 5.27
CA GLY A 69 -7.14 -14.80 4.95
C GLY A 69 -8.23 -14.62 3.88
N LEU A 70 -9.01 -13.54 3.98
CA LEU A 70 -9.97 -13.16 2.97
C LEU A 70 -9.29 -12.85 1.63
N LEU A 71 -8.21 -12.04 1.64
CA LEU A 71 -7.43 -11.75 0.44
C LEU A 71 -6.86 -13.02 -0.21
N PHE A 72 -6.37 -13.96 0.59
CA PHE A 72 -5.88 -15.25 0.11
C PHE A 72 -6.98 -16.06 -0.58
N CYS A 73 -8.18 -16.13 0.00
CA CYS A 73 -9.32 -16.80 -0.62
C CYS A 73 -9.78 -16.10 -1.90
N LEU A 74 -9.83 -14.76 -1.90
CA LEU A 74 -10.21 -13.97 -3.09
C LEU A 74 -9.19 -14.08 -4.22
N MET A 75 -7.92 -14.34 -3.90
CA MET A 75 -6.87 -14.48 -4.91
C MET A 75 -7.12 -15.67 -5.85
N PHE A 76 -7.81 -16.73 -5.40
CA PHE A 76 -8.22 -17.84 -6.28
C PHE A 76 -9.24 -17.43 -7.35
N PHE A 77 -10.00 -16.35 -7.12
CA PHE A 77 -10.95 -15.79 -8.08
C PHE A 77 -10.38 -14.60 -8.85
N ALA A 78 -9.19 -14.11 -8.46
CA ALA A 78 -8.55 -12.99 -9.11
C ALA A 78 -8.02 -13.42 -10.48
N VAL A 79 -8.22 -12.54 -11.46
CA VAL A 79 -7.74 -12.77 -12.82
C VAL A 79 -6.24 -12.52 -12.89
N GLU A 80 -5.50 -13.31 -13.67
CA GLU A 80 -4.05 -13.11 -13.85
C GLU A 80 -3.74 -11.80 -14.59
N SER A 81 -2.54 -11.23 -14.38
CA SER A 81 -2.13 -10.01 -15.08
C SER A 81 -2.08 -10.26 -16.60
N PRO A 82 -2.78 -9.46 -17.43
CA PRO A 82 -2.76 -9.64 -18.89
C PRO A 82 -1.37 -9.47 -19.48
N ARG A 83 -0.50 -8.66 -18.84
CA ARG A 83 0.90 -8.51 -19.27
C ARG A 83 1.70 -9.78 -19.02
N TRP A 84 1.52 -10.41 -17.86
CA TRP A 84 2.18 -11.68 -17.55
C TRP A 84 1.75 -12.81 -18.49
N LEU A 85 0.44 -12.89 -18.79
CA LEU A 85 -0.10 -13.83 -19.76
C LEU A 85 0.49 -13.61 -21.17
N ALA A 86 0.63 -12.34 -21.59
CA ALA A 86 1.24 -12.00 -22.86
C ALA A 86 2.73 -12.38 -22.93
N THR A 87 3.51 -12.16 -21.86
CA THR A 87 4.93 -12.58 -21.79
C THR A 87 5.09 -14.10 -21.83
N ARG A 88 4.12 -14.86 -21.32
CA ARG A 88 4.08 -16.33 -21.38
C ARG A 88 3.56 -16.89 -22.72
N GLY A 89 3.28 -16.05 -23.71
CA GLY A 89 2.78 -16.47 -25.02
C GLY A 89 1.29 -16.86 -25.04
N ARG A 90 0.54 -16.64 -23.95
CA ARG A 90 -0.91 -16.91 -23.84
C ARG A 90 -1.72 -15.69 -24.30
N THR A 91 -1.58 -15.31 -25.56
CA THR A 91 -2.16 -14.05 -26.10
C THR A 91 -3.68 -14.04 -26.12
N ASP A 92 -4.32 -15.18 -26.36
CA ASP A 92 -5.79 -15.28 -26.42
C ASP A 92 -6.42 -15.13 -25.02
N GLU A 93 -5.75 -15.65 -24.00
CA GLU A 93 -6.18 -15.47 -22.61
C GLU A 93 -5.94 -14.04 -22.13
N ALA A 94 -4.78 -13.46 -22.46
CA ALA A 94 -4.53 -12.05 -22.20
C ALA A 94 -5.62 -11.15 -22.82
N ARG A 95 -6.11 -11.50 -24.02
CA ARG A 95 -7.23 -10.82 -24.68
C ARG A 95 -8.54 -10.98 -23.92
N ALA A 96 -8.89 -12.19 -23.50
CA ALA A 96 -10.11 -12.44 -22.72
C ALA A 96 -10.11 -11.68 -21.39
N VAL A 97 -8.96 -11.63 -20.72
CA VAL A 97 -8.76 -10.87 -19.48
C VAL A 97 -8.89 -9.36 -19.73
N LEU A 98 -8.25 -8.83 -20.78
CA LEU A 98 -8.37 -7.42 -21.16
C LEU A 98 -9.82 -7.03 -21.49
N LEU A 99 -10.56 -7.89 -22.20
CA LEU A 99 -11.98 -7.68 -22.51
C LEU A 99 -12.85 -7.65 -21.26
N ARG A 100 -12.50 -8.43 -20.23
CA ARG A 100 -13.21 -8.46 -18.95
C ARG A 100 -12.92 -7.22 -18.09
N ILE A 101 -11.71 -6.65 -18.19
CA ILE A 101 -11.27 -5.50 -17.40
C ILE A 101 -11.62 -4.17 -18.09
N ARG A 102 -11.64 -4.12 -19.42
CA ARG A 102 -11.90 -2.90 -20.22
C ARG A 102 -13.12 -3.06 -21.11
N SER A 103 -14.17 -2.31 -20.81
CA SER A 103 -15.35 -2.20 -21.67
C SER A 103 -15.06 -1.26 -22.85
N GLY A 104 -14.69 -1.79 -24.03
CA GLY A 104 -14.64 -1.01 -25.27
C GLY A 104 -13.76 -1.61 -26.39
N PRO A 105 -14.28 -1.82 -27.62
CA PRO A 105 -13.52 -2.43 -28.73
C PRO A 105 -12.38 -1.54 -29.27
N ASP A 106 -12.46 -0.21 -29.17
CA ASP A 106 -11.44 0.71 -29.71
C ASP A 106 -10.15 0.76 -28.88
N TYR A 107 -10.24 0.60 -27.55
CA TYR A 107 -9.06 0.57 -26.68
C TYR A 107 -8.29 -0.75 -26.77
N MET A 108 -8.91 -1.80 -27.33
CA MET A 108 -8.35 -3.15 -27.41
C MET A 108 -7.20 -3.23 -28.40
N SER A 109 -7.37 -2.68 -29.61
CA SER A 109 -6.36 -2.80 -30.68
C SER A 109 -5.07 -2.04 -30.35
N THR A 110 -5.19 -0.85 -29.76
CA THR A 110 -4.07 0.01 -29.37
C THR A 110 -3.32 -0.53 -28.16
N GLU A 111 -4.03 -1.00 -27.13
CA GLU A 111 -3.39 -1.56 -25.93
C GLU A 111 -2.80 -2.95 -26.20
N MET A 112 -3.42 -3.78 -27.05
CA MET A 112 -2.86 -5.06 -27.50
C MET A 112 -1.59 -4.86 -28.34
N MET A 113 -1.55 -3.88 -29.25
CA MET A 113 -0.32 -3.52 -29.96
C MET A 113 0.77 -3.01 -29.01
N ALA A 114 0.41 -2.21 -28.01
CA ALA A 114 1.37 -1.73 -27.01
C ALA A 114 1.92 -2.88 -26.14
N LEU A 115 1.07 -3.83 -25.75
CA LEU A 115 1.46 -5.04 -25.01
C LEU A 115 2.32 -5.96 -25.86
N GLY A 116 1.97 -6.22 -27.12
CA GLY A 116 2.77 -7.04 -28.04
C GLY A 116 4.15 -6.44 -28.34
N ARG A 117 4.23 -5.11 -28.49
CA ARG A 117 5.52 -4.40 -28.60
C ARG A 117 6.34 -4.48 -27.32
N GLY A 118 5.69 -4.31 -26.15
CA GLY A 118 6.32 -4.44 -24.85
C GLY A 118 6.86 -5.85 -24.61
N VAL A 119 6.08 -6.88 -24.92
CA VAL A 119 6.47 -8.29 -24.81
C VAL A 119 7.59 -8.62 -25.78
N ASN A 120 7.52 -8.27 -27.07
CA ASN A 120 8.65 -8.52 -27.98
C ASN A 120 9.94 -7.83 -27.52
N SER A 121 9.85 -6.67 -26.86
CA SER A 121 11.03 -6.02 -26.24
C SER A 121 11.46 -6.69 -24.93
N ASP A 122 10.53 -7.22 -24.14
CA ASP A 122 10.76 -7.87 -22.85
C ASP A 122 11.28 -9.31 -23.03
N THR A 123 10.79 -10.08 -24.01
CA THR A 123 11.24 -11.45 -24.34
C THR A 123 12.64 -11.46 -24.96
N ILE A 124 12.98 -10.44 -25.77
CA ILE A 124 14.37 -10.21 -26.23
C ILE A 124 15.26 -9.76 -25.05
N SER A 125 14.68 -9.17 -23.99
CA SER A 125 15.37 -8.68 -22.80
C SER A 125 15.42 -9.66 -21.62
N GLU A 126 14.64 -10.74 -21.57
CA GLU A 126 14.58 -11.65 -20.41
C GLU A 126 15.77 -12.61 -20.38
N ALA A 127 16.27 -13.05 -21.54
CA ALA A 127 17.46 -13.91 -21.62
C ALA A 127 18.78 -13.15 -21.46
N VAL A 128 18.79 -11.83 -21.64
CA VAL A 128 19.98 -10.98 -21.55
C VAL A 128 19.69 -9.89 -20.54
N ASN A 129 20.33 -9.94 -19.36
CA ASN A 129 20.66 -8.78 -18.49
C ASN A 129 19.89 -8.55 -17.18
N ILE A 130 20.05 -9.41 -16.18
CA ILE A 130 20.08 -8.90 -14.80
C ILE A 130 21.30 -7.96 -14.64
N ILE A 131 22.44 -8.32 -15.25
CA ILE A 131 23.68 -7.53 -15.19
C ILE A 131 23.59 -6.22 -15.99
N ASN A 132 23.09 -6.17 -17.23
CA ASN A 132 22.84 -4.85 -17.84
C ASN A 132 21.67 -4.10 -17.21
N ARG A 133 20.64 -4.74 -16.63
CA ARG A 133 19.61 -3.98 -15.88
C ARG A 133 20.23 -3.29 -14.67
N ILE A 134 21.15 -3.96 -13.96
CA ILE A 134 21.95 -3.34 -12.90
C ILE A 134 22.88 -2.27 -13.47
N LYS A 135 23.55 -2.49 -14.61
CA LYS A 135 24.37 -1.43 -15.24
C LYS A 135 23.55 -0.20 -15.67
N ILE A 136 22.34 -0.39 -16.19
CA ILE A 136 21.42 0.69 -16.57
C ILE A 136 20.92 1.41 -15.31
N LEU A 137 20.59 0.67 -14.24
CA LEU A 137 20.30 1.27 -12.93
C LEU A 137 21.50 2.10 -12.43
N VAL A 138 22.71 1.55 -12.53
CA VAL A 138 23.97 2.21 -12.17
C VAL A 138 24.31 3.35 -13.13
N SER A 139 23.76 3.43 -14.34
CA SER A 139 23.81 4.63 -15.18
C SER A 139 22.81 5.69 -14.70
N CYS A 140 21.69 5.27 -14.12
CA CYS A 140 20.69 6.14 -13.49
C CYS A 140 21.02 6.50 -12.02
N LYS A 141 22.30 6.65 -11.65
CA LYS A 141 22.74 6.92 -10.26
C LYS A 141 21.97 8.07 -9.61
N LYS A 142 21.72 9.15 -10.35
CA LYS A 142 21.00 10.33 -9.84
C LYS A 142 19.57 10.00 -9.45
N GLN A 143 18.85 9.19 -10.23
CA GLN A 143 17.47 8.79 -9.91
C GLN A 143 17.43 7.85 -8.70
N ILE A 144 18.38 6.92 -8.61
CA ILE A 144 18.49 6.01 -7.46
C ILE A 144 18.80 6.80 -6.18
N VAL A 145 19.77 7.71 -6.23
CA VAL A 145 20.14 8.54 -5.06
C VAL A 145 18.96 9.40 -4.61
N ILE A 146 18.21 10.00 -5.54
CA ILE A 146 16.99 10.75 -5.20
C ILE A 146 15.94 9.83 -4.58
N ALA A 147 15.70 8.65 -5.16
CA ALA A 147 14.70 7.72 -4.64
C ALA A 147 15.06 7.19 -3.25
N ILE A 148 16.33 6.81 -3.03
CA ILE A 148 16.82 6.34 -1.73
C ILE A 148 16.80 7.49 -0.72
N GLY A 149 17.29 8.68 -1.10
CA GLY A 149 17.32 9.85 -0.24
C GLY A 149 15.91 10.28 0.18
N LEU A 150 14.95 10.27 -0.75
CA LEU A 150 13.55 10.55 -0.46
C LEU A 150 12.96 9.50 0.50
N ASN A 151 13.18 8.20 0.25
CA ASN A 151 12.70 7.15 1.16
C ASN A 151 13.34 7.25 2.55
N ALA A 152 14.63 7.56 2.63
CA ALA A 152 15.34 7.77 3.88
C ALA A 152 14.75 8.96 4.64
N MET A 153 14.53 10.10 3.98
CA MET A 153 13.87 11.27 4.57
C MET A 153 12.48 10.92 5.08
N THR A 154 11.67 10.16 4.32
CA THR A 154 10.34 9.74 4.78
C THR A 154 10.40 8.89 6.04
N GLN A 155 11.39 8.00 6.21
CA GLN A 155 11.52 7.19 7.42
C GLN A 155 12.14 7.96 8.59
N LEU A 156 13.07 8.89 8.33
CA LEU A 156 13.71 9.73 9.34
C LEU A 156 12.75 10.70 10.03
N THR A 157 11.58 10.97 9.43
CA THR A 157 10.48 11.67 10.13
C THR A 157 10.02 10.95 11.40
N GLY A 158 10.37 9.67 11.58
CA GLY A 158 10.06 8.92 12.78
C GLY A 158 8.59 8.48 12.87
N VAL A 159 7.83 8.55 11.78
CA VAL A 159 6.40 8.15 11.75
C VAL A 159 6.19 6.74 12.30
N ASN A 160 7.06 5.79 11.98
CA ASN A 160 6.95 4.42 12.52
C ASN A 160 7.18 4.37 14.04
N ALA A 161 8.15 5.14 14.56
CA ALA A 161 8.40 5.21 16.00
C ALA A 161 7.20 5.84 16.73
N LEU A 162 6.60 6.88 16.15
CA LEU A 162 5.37 7.48 16.66
C LEU A 162 4.26 6.43 16.71
N VAL A 163 4.01 5.70 15.62
CA VAL A 163 2.95 4.68 15.54
C VAL A 163 3.16 3.52 16.53
N PHE A 164 4.39 3.20 16.96
CA PHE A 164 4.63 2.14 17.95
C PHE A 164 4.58 2.63 19.40
N TYR A 165 5.08 3.84 19.67
CA TYR A 165 5.24 4.35 21.03
C TYR A 165 4.25 5.47 21.39
N GLN A 166 3.25 5.73 20.54
CA GLN A 166 2.28 6.82 20.70
C GLN A 166 1.67 6.85 22.10
N THR A 167 1.14 5.72 22.55
CA THR A 167 0.50 5.59 23.87
C THR A 167 1.49 5.84 25.01
N THR A 168 2.71 5.30 24.89
CA THR A 168 3.77 5.48 25.90
C THR A 168 4.19 6.94 25.99
N ILE A 169 4.33 7.63 24.86
CA ILE A 169 4.68 9.06 24.80
C ILE A 169 3.62 9.90 25.50
N PHE A 170 2.33 9.65 25.25
CA PHE A 170 1.25 10.38 25.91
C PHE A 170 1.16 10.08 27.42
N LEU A 171 1.46 8.85 27.84
CA LEU A 171 1.52 8.50 29.25
C LEU A 171 2.70 9.18 29.96
N LEU A 172 3.88 9.23 29.32
CA LEU A 172 5.05 9.97 29.82
C LEU A 172 4.81 11.48 29.89
N ALA A 173 3.96 12.02 29.02
CA ALA A 173 3.52 13.41 29.07
C ALA A 173 2.51 13.71 30.19
N GLY A 174 2.10 12.70 30.97
CA GLY A 174 1.17 12.87 32.10
C GLY A 174 -0.31 12.94 31.69
N LEU A 175 -0.67 12.47 30.50
CA LEU A 175 -2.05 12.50 30.01
C LEU A 175 -2.82 11.25 30.49
N GLU A 176 -3.85 11.44 31.32
CA GLU A 176 -4.68 10.35 31.87
C GLU A 176 -5.42 9.55 30.79
N TYR A 177 -5.74 10.18 29.65
CA TYR A 177 -6.48 9.58 28.53
C TYR A 177 -5.59 9.25 27.31
N ALA A 178 -4.36 8.79 27.56
CA ALA A 178 -3.36 8.50 26.53
C ALA A 178 -3.88 7.59 25.39
N ASP A 179 -4.66 6.56 25.72
CA ASP A 179 -5.21 5.63 24.72
C ASP A 179 -6.25 6.31 23.81
N ALA A 180 -7.16 7.10 24.38
CA ALA A 180 -8.19 7.81 23.63
C ALA A 180 -7.57 8.86 22.71
N LEU A 181 -6.54 9.55 23.19
CA LEU A 181 -5.77 10.50 22.39
C LEU A 181 -5.03 9.80 21.25
N ALA A 182 -4.38 8.66 21.50
CA ALA A 182 -3.75 7.86 20.45
C ALA A 182 -4.75 7.46 19.37
N LEU A 183 -5.95 7.01 19.75
CA LEU A 183 -7.00 6.66 18.78
C LEU A 183 -7.44 7.86 17.94
N THR A 184 -7.61 9.04 18.55
CA THR A 184 -7.99 10.26 17.82
C THR A 184 -6.92 10.73 16.83
N VAL A 185 -5.64 10.56 17.15
CA VAL A 185 -4.53 10.87 16.24
C VAL A 185 -4.53 9.92 15.04
N GLN A 186 -4.79 8.63 15.27
CA GLN A 186 -4.91 7.67 14.17
C GLN A 186 -6.13 7.95 13.28
N LEU A 187 -7.26 8.36 13.88
CA LEU A 187 -8.44 8.76 13.12
C LEU A 187 -8.16 9.99 12.24
N SER A 188 -7.49 11.01 12.80
CA SER A 188 -7.07 12.20 12.06
C SER A 188 -6.15 11.84 10.88
N THR A 189 -5.23 10.90 11.08
CA THR A 189 -4.34 10.39 10.03
C THR A 189 -5.12 9.71 8.89
N VAL A 190 -6.13 8.90 9.20
CA VAL A 190 -7.00 8.27 8.19
C VAL A 190 -7.77 9.34 7.40
N LEU A 191 -8.34 10.33 8.10
CA LEU A 191 -9.07 11.43 7.45
C LEU A 191 -8.16 12.28 6.56
N SER A 192 -6.93 12.55 7.01
CA SER A 192 -5.94 13.27 6.22
C SER A 192 -5.56 12.51 4.95
N ASN A 193 -5.32 11.19 5.04
CA ASN A 193 -5.04 10.36 3.87
C ASN A 193 -6.24 10.27 2.91
N LEU A 194 -7.46 10.21 3.45
CA LEU A 194 -8.67 10.24 2.63
C LEU A 194 -8.81 11.59 1.92
N ALA A 195 -8.61 12.70 2.62
CA ALA A 195 -8.61 14.04 2.03
C ALA A 195 -7.53 14.19 0.96
N ALA A 196 -6.31 13.69 1.20
CA ALA A 196 -5.23 13.67 0.22
C ALA A 196 -5.59 12.83 -1.01
N SER A 197 -6.30 11.71 -0.83
CA SER A 197 -6.81 10.86 -1.91
C SER A 197 -7.84 11.59 -2.78
N PHE A 198 -8.75 12.37 -2.18
CA PHE A 198 -9.68 13.21 -2.95
C PHE A 198 -8.97 14.39 -3.64
N LEU A 199 -7.97 14.96 -2.97
CA LEU A 199 -7.24 16.11 -3.49
C LEU A 199 -6.37 15.74 -4.68
N ILE A 200 -5.76 14.55 -4.71
CA ILE A 200 -4.90 14.13 -5.82
C ILE A 200 -5.67 13.93 -7.14
N ASP A 201 -6.96 13.58 -7.06
CA ASP A 201 -7.84 13.47 -8.22
C ASP A 201 -8.29 14.85 -8.72
N ARG A 202 -8.43 15.83 -7.82
CA ARG A 202 -8.81 17.22 -8.15
C ARG A 202 -7.62 18.07 -8.63
N VAL A 203 -6.44 17.83 -8.08
CA VAL A 203 -5.22 18.60 -8.36
C VAL A 203 -4.37 17.85 -9.37
N ARG A 204 -4.35 18.32 -10.62
CA ARG A 204 -3.42 17.82 -11.65
C ARG A 204 -2.00 17.80 -11.06
N ARG A 205 -1.34 16.64 -11.07
CA ARG A 205 0.03 16.32 -10.58
C ARG A 205 1.12 17.42 -10.69
N ARG A 206 0.97 18.43 -11.56
CA ARG A 206 1.89 19.58 -11.66
C ARG A 206 1.79 20.56 -10.49
N LEU A 207 0.61 20.81 -9.92
CA LEU A 207 0.44 21.82 -8.87
C LEU A 207 1.09 21.39 -7.54
N LEU A 208 1.01 20.10 -7.20
CA LEU A 208 1.56 19.54 -5.96
C LEU A 208 3.11 19.59 -5.90
N ILE A 209 3.79 19.46 -7.05
CA ILE A 209 5.26 19.58 -7.14
C ILE A 209 5.69 21.05 -7.04
N ILE A 210 4.88 21.97 -7.56
CA ILE A 210 5.19 23.42 -7.55
C ILE A 210 4.99 23.98 -6.14
N THR A 211 3.91 23.61 -5.44
CA THR A 211 3.64 24.12 -4.09
C THR A 211 4.58 23.57 -3.01
N SER A 212 5.24 22.43 -3.24
CA SER A 212 6.30 21.92 -2.34
C SER A 212 7.68 22.54 -2.60
N SER A 213 7.83 23.32 -3.68
CA SER A 213 9.10 23.95 -4.09
C SER A 213 9.15 25.46 -3.78
N THR A 214 8.11 26.00 -3.18
CA THR A 214 7.98 27.39 -2.70
C THR A 214 7.64 27.37 -1.23
#